data_AF-A0A2E9A1U8-F1
#
_entry.id   AF-A0A2E9A1U8-F1
#
_cell.length_a   1.000
_cell.length_b   1.000
_cell.length_c   1.000
_cell.angle_alpha   90.00
_cell.angle_beta   90.00
_cell.angle_gamma   90.00
#
_symmetry.space_group_name_H-M   'P 1'
#
loop_
_entity.id
_entity.type
_entity.pdbx_description
1 polymer ?
#
loop_
_entity_poly.entity_id
_entity_poly.type
_entity_poly.pdbx_seq_one_letter_code
_entity_poly.pdbx_strand_id
1 'polypeptide(L)' 'MKNVIKTILAFLIIGFVSPTFAANIKWSMPGDSLTLDPHAQNEGPTHMVSRQVYEGLVTPGINMEILPQLAESWNATSAD' A
#
# COMPACT_ATOMS: atom_id res chain seq x y z
N MET A 1 -33.64 -16.34 27.78
CA MET A 1 -33.69 -14.99 27.17
C MET A 1 -32.55 -14.07 27.62
N LYS A 2 -32.33 -13.87 28.93
CA LYS A 2 -31.24 -13.01 29.44
C LYS A 2 -29.83 -13.38 28.92
N ASN A 3 -29.52 -14.67 28.79
CA ASN A 3 -28.21 -15.10 28.29
C ASN A 3 -28.05 -14.85 26.79
N VAL A 4 -29.11 -15.04 26.00
CA VAL A 4 -29.13 -14.73 24.56
C VAL A 4 -28.96 -13.22 24.32
N ILE A 5 -29.63 -12.39 25.14
CA ILE A 5 -29.47 -10.94 25.11
C ILE A 5 -28.03 -10.54 25.43
N LYS A 6 -27.40 -11.18 26.43
CA LYS A 6 -25.98 -10.94 26.76
C LYS A 6 -25.04 -11.31 25.60
N THR A 7 -25.29 -12.43 24.94
CA THR A 7 -24.48 -12.87 23.78
C THR A 7 -24.62 -11.92 22.60
N ILE A 8 -25.84 -11.47 22.30
CA ILE A 8 -26.10 -10.48 21.24
C ILE A 8 -25.43 -9.14 21.59
N LEU A 9 -25.50 -8.71 22.86
CA LEU A 9 -24.88 -7.46 23.31
C LEU A 9 -23.36 -7.50 23.23
N ALA A 10 -22.74 -8.67 23.49
CA ALA A 10 -21.30 -8.87 23.33
C ALA A 10 -20.87 -8.81 21.86
N PHE A 11 -21.62 -9.42 20.94
CA PHE A 11 -21.35 -9.32 19.51
C PHE A 11 -21.54 -7.89 18.97
N LEU A 12 -22.52 -7.15 19.47
CA LEU A 12 -22.73 -5.74 19.10
C LEU A 12 -21.56 -4.84 19.53
N ILE A 13 -20.96 -5.11 20.70
CA ILE A 13 -19.79 -4.37 21.19
C ILE A 13 -18.55 -4.61 20.32
N ILE A 14 -18.36 -5.83 19.80
CA ILE A 14 -17.22 -6.17 18.94
C ILE A 14 -17.31 -5.46 17.58
N GLY A 15 -18.53 -5.32 17.03
CA GLY A 15 -18.74 -4.63 15.75
C GLY A 15 -18.44 -3.12 15.78
N PHE A 16 -18.59 -2.47 16.93
CA PHE A 16 -18.33 -1.02 17.09
C PHE A 16 -16.85 -0.65 17.15
N VAL A 17 -15.95 -1.61 17.46
CA VAL A 17 -14.48 -1.39 17.51
C VAL A 17 -13.83 -1.74 16.16
N SER A 18 -14.55 -1.55 15.06
CA SER A 18 -13.93 -1.56 13.74
C SER A 18 -13.13 -0.27 13.59
N PRO A 19 -11.83 -0.29 13.24
CA PRO A 19 -11.06 0.92 13.01
C PRO A 19 -11.53 1.56 11.69
N THR A 20 -12.61 2.33 11.74
CA THR A 20 -13.07 3.18 10.63
C THR A 20 -12.29 4.51 10.58
N PHE A 21 -11.11 4.57 11.21
CA PHE A 21 -10.28 5.76 11.25
C PHE A 21 -9.44 5.84 9.98
N ALA A 22 -9.72 6.83 9.15
CA ALA A 22 -8.82 7.21 8.06
C ALA A 22 -7.48 7.68 8.68
N ALA A 23 -6.42 6.90 8.51
CA ALA A 23 -5.09 7.24 9.00
C ALA A 23 -4.44 8.24 8.04
N ASN A 24 -4.24 9.47 8.48
CA ASN A 24 -3.45 10.45 7.74
C ASN A 24 -1.97 10.24 8.05
N ILE A 25 -1.19 9.84 7.04
CA ILE A 25 0.25 9.73 7.14
C ILE A 25 0.86 11.03 6.63
N LYS A 26 1.73 11.65 7.44
CA LYS A 26 2.54 12.79 7.04
C LYS A 26 3.99 12.34 6.98
N TRP A 27 4.62 12.45 5.81
CA TRP A 27 6.06 12.21 5.67
C TRP A 27 6.76 13.52 5.32
N SER A 28 8.07 13.55 5.57
CA SER A 28 8.97 14.58 5.02
C SER A 28 10.15 13.91 4.32
N MET A 29 10.72 14.58 3.32
CA MET A 29 11.89 14.12 2.57
C MET A 29 12.90 15.27 2.43
N PRO A 30 14.21 15.00 2.24
CA PRO A 30 15.25 16.04 2.24
C PRO A 30 15.18 17.06 1.09
N GLY A 31 14.36 16.82 0.07
CA GLY A 31 14.18 17.71 -1.07
C GLY A 31 12.84 17.47 -1.75
N ASP A 32 12.40 18.42 -2.58
CA ASP A 32 11.16 18.33 -3.34
C ASP A 32 11.33 17.43 -4.57
N SER A 33 10.23 16.89 -5.10
CA SER A 33 10.25 16.22 -6.40
C SER A 33 10.42 17.26 -7.51
N LEU A 34 11.43 17.10 -8.36
CA LEU A 34 11.69 18.04 -9.46
C LEU A 34 10.66 17.94 -10.59
N THR A 35 10.11 16.73 -10.82
CA THR A 35 9.18 16.45 -11.92
C THR A 35 8.32 15.23 -11.59
N LEU A 36 7.17 15.10 -12.25
CA LEU A 36 6.32 13.91 -12.22
C LEU A 36 6.40 13.10 -13.51
N ASP A 37 7.26 13.49 -14.46
CA ASP A 37 7.57 12.68 -15.63
C ASP A 37 8.57 11.57 -15.23
N PRO A 38 8.18 10.28 -15.28
CA PRO A 38 9.03 9.17 -14.86
C PRO A 38 10.30 9.02 -15.73
N HIS A 39 10.35 9.63 -16.92
CA HIS A 39 11.49 9.54 -17.83
C HIS A 39 12.49 10.70 -17.68
N ALA A 40 12.17 11.71 -16.86
CA ALA A 40 12.93 12.94 -16.85
C ALA A 40 14.16 12.89 -15.92
N GLN A 41 14.08 12.26 -14.75
CA GLN A 41 15.14 12.34 -13.72
C GLN A 41 15.32 11.02 -12.95
N ASN A 42 16.54 10.79 -12.45
CA ASN A 42 16.92 9.61 -11.66
C ASN A 42 17.46 10.02 -10.29
N GLU A 43 16.61 10.62 -9.46
CA GLU A 43 16.95 11.02 -8.09
C GLU A 43 15.97 10.41 -7.07
N GLY A 44 16.45 10.20 -5.84
CA GLY A 44 15.66 9.57 -4.78
C GLY A 44 14.33 10.27 -4.46
N PRO A 45 14.30 11.61 -4.24
CA PRO A 45 13.06 12.32 -3.90
C PRO A 45 11.98 12.24 -4.99
N THR A 46 12.35 12.42 -6.26
CA THR A 46 11.42 12.25 -7.38
C THR A 46 10.88 10.82 -7.45
N HIS A 47 11.73 9.80 -7.32
CA HIS A 47 11.28 8.40 -7.31
C HIS A 47 10.30 8.09 -6.16
N MET A 48 10.52 8.64 -4.96
CA MET A 48 9.63 8.43 -3.82
C MET A 48 8.21 8.98 -4.07
N VAL A 49 8.11 10.16 -4.66
CA VAL A 49 6.81 10.76 -5.02
C VAL A 49 6.19 10.02 -6.20
N SER A 50 6.95 9.72 -7.24
CA SER A 50 6.46 8.98 -8.42
C SER A 50 5.86 7.62 -8.05
N ARG A 51 6.40 6.91 -7.04
CA ARG A 51 5.85 5.63 -6.55
C ARG A 51 4.48 5.72 -5.88
N GLN A 52 4.01 6.92 -5.51
CA GLN A 52 2.64 7.12 -5.03
C GLN A 52 1.64 7.39 -6.16
N VAL A 53 2.13 7.85 -7.30
CA VAL A 53 1.31 8.28 -8.44
C VAL A 53 1.24 7.21 -9.52
N TYR A 54 2.35 6.50 -9.75
CA TYR A 54 2.49 5.51 -10.82
C TYR A 54 2.74 4.11 -10.29
N GLU A 55 2.21 3.14 -11.03
CA GLU A 55 2.32 1.71 -10.75
C GLU A 55 3.28 1.06 -11.75
N GLY A 56 4.25 0.28 -11.25
CA GLY A 56 5.08 -0.58 -12.09
C GLY A 56 4.40 -1.91 -12.39
N LEU A 57 4.99 -2.73 -13.27
CA LEU A 57 4.49 -4.11 -13.47
C LEU A 57 4.61 -4.94 -12.20
N VAL A 58 5.72 -4.77 -11.49
CA VAL A 58 6.05 -5.46 -10.23
C VAL A 58 6.64 -4.46 -9.24
N THR A 59 6.56 -4.78 -7.95
CA THR A 59 7.17 -3.97 -6.88
C THR A 59 7.99 -4.84 -5.93
N PRO A 60 9.12 -4.35 -5.40
CA PRO A 60 9.76 -4.97 -4.25
C PRO A 60 8.85 -4.87 -3.02
N GLY A 61 8.72 -5.98 -2.30
CA GLY A 61 8.11 -6.03 -0.97
C GLY A 61 9.07 -5.58 0.12
N ILE A 62 8.61 -5.68 1.38
CA ILE A 62 9.38 -5.22 2.55
C ILE A 62 10.68 -6.03 2.71
N ASN A 63 10.68 -7.30 2.30
CA ASN A 63 11.86 -8.16 2.35
C ASN A 63 12.56 -8.27 0.98
N MET A 64 12.31 -7.32 0.07
CA MET A 64 12.85 -7.28 -1.30
C MET A 64 12.43 -8.45 -2.20
N GLU A 65 11.37 -9.17 -1.84
CA GLU A 65 10.70 -10.12 -2.71
C GLU A 65 9.99 -9.40 -3.86
N ILE A 66 9.97 -10.00 -5.05
CA ILE A 66 9.23 -9.43 -6.19
C ILE A 66 7.75 -9.76 -6.00
N LEU A 67 6.93 -8.72 -5.82
CA LEU A 67 5.49 -8.82 -5.67
C LEU A 67 4.76 -8.35 -6.93
N PRO A 68 3.57 -8.92 -7.23
CA PRO A 68 2.69 -8.38 -8.25
C PRO A 68 2.28 -6.95 -7.90
N GLN A 69 2.18 -6.11 -8.93
CA GLN A 69 1.67 -4.75 -8.83
C GLN A 69 0.66 -4.56 -9.97
N LEU A 70 1.01 -3.85 -11.04
CA LEU A 70 0.12 -3.72 -12.20
C LEU A 70 -0.05 -5.06 -12.95
N ALA A 71 0.98 -5.92 -12.94
CA ALA A 71 0.92 -7.25 -13.52
C ALA A 71 0.56 -8.30 -12.45
N GLU A 72 -0.56 -9.00 -12.65
CA GLU A 72 -1.01 -10.08 -11.76
C GLU A 72 -0.18 -11.37 -11.91
N SER A 73 0.36 -11.61 -13.10
CA SER A 73 1.23 -12.76 -13.37
C SER A 73 2.22 -12.45 -14.49
N TRP A 74 3.36 -13.11 -14.45
CA TRP A 74 4.38 -13.08 -15.50
C TRP A 74 5.08 -14.43 -15.55
N ASN A 75 5.62 -14.76 -16.71
CA ASN A 75 6.43 -15.96 -16.90
C ASN A 75 7.64 -15.60 -17.76
N ALA A 76 8.82 -16.07 -17.37
CA ALA A 76 10.02 -15.95 -18.19
C ALA A 76 9.96 -17.01 -19.30
N THR A 77 10.03 -16.58 -20.56
CA THR A 77 9.93 -17.49 -21.72
C THR A 77 11.27 -18.16 -22.05
N SER A 78 12.37 -17.62 -21.55
CA SER A 78 13.73 -18.12 -21.76
C SER A 78 14.54 -17.98 -20.47
N ALA A 79 15.37 -18.97 -20.18
CA ALA A 79 16.36 -18.91 -19.12
C ALA A 79 17.72 -18.63 -19.77
N ASP A 80 18.10 -17.35 -19.82
CA ASP A 80 19.49 -16.94 -19.96
C ASP A 80 20.01 -16.54 -18.57
#